data_AF-A0A4Q5ZMN7-F1
#
_entry.id   AF-A0A4Q5ZMN7-F1
#
_cell.length_a   1.000
_cell.length_b   1.000
_cell.length_c   1.000
_cell.angle_alpha   90.00
_cell.angle_beta   90.00
_cell.angle_gamma   90.00
#
_symmetry.space_group_name_H-M   'P 1'
#
loop_
_entity.id
_entity.type
_entity.pdbx_description
1 polymer ?
#
loop_
_entity_poly.entity_id
_entity_poly.type
_entity_poly.pdbx_seq_one_letter_code
_entity_poly.pdbx_strand_id
1 'polypeptide(L)'
;MQREQISVFDIFKIGIGPSSSHTLGPWRAAQQFTLSLKEQGLLGQVEQVKVLLYGSLAKTGKGHGTDVAILLGLSGEDPVTFNVNAIDATIEAIKGKQLMKLAGEKIIDFNYEDDLLFLFFESLPFHPNAVTFQDLLQNGKALSETYYSIGGGFVVKEGESGNEKESVDLPFPIEKAGDLLHWCLTTGLKVSEVVMENESSWRSEVETRTGILQHFKVMKECIYRGCHTSGVLPGGLNVGRRASALNKRLISDTAYKDYESWVSAIRHGGNGFNYILDWVSCFALAVNEENASFGRVVTAPTNGAAGVIPAVLQYYITFCDGFAEERIIQFIACASEIGSIFKKGATISAAMGGCQAEIGVSSAMAAAALTECMGGSQRQVLMAAEIAME
;
A
#
# COMPACT_ATOMS: atom_id res chain seq x y z
N MET A 1 -20.38 10.70 17.38
CA MET A 1 -19.57 10.17 16.26
C MET A 1 -18.14 10.06 16.77
N GLN A 2 -17.56 8.87 16.72
CA GLN A 2 -16.17 8.65 17.06
C GLN A 2 -15.33 9.36 15.99
N ARG A 3 -14.45 10.28 16.40
CA ARG A 3 -13.56 11.01 15.47
C ARG A 3 -12.50 10.01 14.99
N GLU A 4 -12.44 9.75 13.69
CA GLU A 4 -11.43 8.83 13.15
C GLU A 4 -10.08 9.56 13.08
N GLN A 5 -9.07 8.98 13.71
CA GLN A 5 -7.73 9.54 13.78
C GLN A 5 -6.82 8.74 12.84
N ILE A 6 -6.26 9.43 11.85
CA ILE A 6 -5.54 8.82 10.74
C ILE A 6 -4.16 9.45 10.71
N SER A 7 -3.14 8.60 10.80
CA SER A 7 -1.73 8.99 10.66
C SER A 7 -1.31 8.98 9.18
N VAL A 8 -0.24 9.68 8.84
CA VAL A 8 0.49 9.58 7.56
C VAL A 8 0.75 8.12 7.17
N PHE A 9 1.04 7.25 8.13
CA PHE A 9 1.29 5.81 7.89
C PHE A 9 0.02 4.96 7.76
N ASP A 10 -1.16 5.52 8.01
CA ASP A 10 -2.44 4.89 7.67
C ASP A 10 -2.81 5.12 6.20
N ILE A 11 -2.36 6.25 5.63
CA ILE A 11 -2.55 6.60 4.21
C ILE A 11 -1.47 5.93 3.34
N PHE A 12 -0.21 6.05 3.75
CA PHE A 12 0.93 5.45 3.09
C PHE A 12 1.38 4.19 3.82
N LYS A 13 1.19 3.03 3.20
CA LYS A 13 1.58 1.73 3.76
C LYS A 13 2.50 1.02 2.80
N ILE A 14 3.66 0.58 3.29
CA ILE A 14 4.52 -0.33 2.56
C ILE A 14 3.84 -1.70 2.50
N GLY A 15 3.81 -2.30 1.32
CA GLY A 15 3.30 -3.64 1.11
C GLY A 15 3.72 -4.20 -0.25
N ILE A 16 3.03 -5.27 -0.66
CA ILE A 16 3.28 -5.95 -1.92
C ILE A 16 2.03 -5.83 -2.80
N GLY A 17 2.24 -5.60 -4.09
CA GLY A 17 1.19 -5.60 -5.10
C GLY A 17 0.60 -6.99 -5.35
N PRO A 18 -0.49 -7.12 -6.12
CA PRO A 18 -1.17 -6.06 -6.86
C PRO A 18 -2.28 -5.34 -6.08
N SER A 19 -2.75 -5.87 -4.95
CA SER A 19 -3.97 -5.39 -4.29
C SER A 19 -3.86 -5.22 -2.78
N SER A 20 -4.29 -4.07 -2.27
CA SER A 20 -4.34 -3.85 -0.81
C SER A 20 -5.42 -4.71 -0.14
N SER A 21 -6.54 -4.99 -0.82
CA SER A 21 -7.67 -5.76 -0.27
C SER A 21 -7.58 -7.26 -0.54
N HIS A 22 -6.90 -7.67 -1.62
CA HIS A 22 -6.81 -9.08 -2.03
C HIS A 22 -5.40 -9.67 -1.86
N THR A 23 -4.38 -8.85 -1.57
CA THR A 23 -3.01 -9.31 -1.29
C THR A 23 -2.60 -8.93 0.13
N LEU A 24 -2.48 -7.63 0.42
CA LEU A 24 -1.99 -7.16 1.73
C LEU A 24 -2.93 -7.51 2.89
N GLY A 25 -4.25 -7.37 2.69
CA GLY A 25 -5.27 -7.74 3.68
C GLY A 25 -5.20 -9.22 4.06
N PRO A 26 -5.35 -10.16 3.12
CA PRO A 26 -5.25 -11.60 3.40
C PRO A 26 -3.91 -12.01 4.04
N TRP A 27 -2.80 -11.40 3.63
CA TRP A 27 -1.50 -11.63 4.28
C TRP A 27 -1.54 -11.25 5.76
N ARG A 28 -2.06 -10.06 6.09
CA ARG A 28 -2.22 -9.59 7.47
C ARG A 28 -3.21 -10.43 8.27
N ALA A 29 -4.28 -10.93 7.63
CA ALA A 29 -5.22 -11.84 8.27
C ALA A 29 -4.52 -13.15 8.69
N ALA A 30 -3.68 -13.71 7.81
CA ALA A 30 -2.88 -14.89 8.13
C ALA A 30 -1.85 -14.62 9.25
N GLN A 31 -1.23 -13.44 9.27
CA GLN A 31 -0.34 -13.03 10.37
C GLN A 31 -1.10 -12.89 11.70
N GLN A 32 -2.28 -12.27 11.70
CA GLN A 32 -3.12 -12.16 12.91
C GLN A 32 -3.55 -13.54 13.43
N PHE A 33 -3.91 -14.45 12.53
CA PHE A 33 -4.25 -15.83 12.87
C PHE A 33 -3.07 -16.57 13.52
N THR A 34 -1.90 -16.54 12.88
CA THR A 34 -0.69 -17.21 13.44
C THR A 34 -0.24 -16.58 14.76
N LEU A 35 -0.40 -15.27 14.93
CA LEU A 35 -0.16 -14.60 16.21
C LEU A 35 -1.15 -15.08 17.28
N SER A 36 -2.44 -15.17 16.96
CA SER A 36 -3.46 -15.66 17.90
C SER A 36 -3.16 -17.10 18.37
N LEU A 37 -2.73 -17.97 17.46
CA LEU A 37 -2.27 -19.33 17.81
C LEU A 37 -1.06 -19.33 18.76
N LYS A 38 -0.13 -18.39 18.59
CA LYS A 38 1.02 -18.24 19.49
C LYS A 38 0.61 -17.74 20.87
N GLU A 39 -0.22 -16.69 20.93
CA GLU A 39 -0.70 -16.10 22.18
C GLU A 39 -1.53 -17.08 23.01
N GLN A 40 -2.31 -17.93 22.34
CA GLN A 40 -3.08 -19.01 22.99
C GLN A 40 -2.22 -20.23 23.37
N GLY A 41 -0.94 -20.28 22.98
CA GLY A 41 -0.06 -21.43 23.22
C GLY A 41 -0.46 -22.69 22.43
N LEU A 42 -1.19 -22.53 21.32
CA LEU A 42 -1.76 -23.62 20.54
C LEU A 42 -0.91 -24.01 19.33
N LEU A 43 -0.01 -23.14 18.87
CA LEU A 43 0.81 -23.37 17.67
C LEU A 43 1.51 -24.75 17.67
N GLY A 44 2.05 -25.16 18.83
CA GLY A 44 2.71 -26.46 18.99
C GLY A 44 1.79 -27.67 18.79
N GLN A 45 0.47 -27.50 18.93
CA GLN A 45 -0.55 -28.54 18.84
C GLN A 45 -1.25 -28.61 17.47
N VAL A 46 -1.03 -27.67 16.56
CA VAL A 46 -1.70 -27.63 15.24
C VAL A 46 -1.22 -28.77 14.33
N GLU A 47 -2.10 -29.68 13.94
CA GLU A 47 -1.79 -30.75 12.97
C GLU A 47 -2.07 -30.33 11.53
N GLN A 48 -3.20 -29.65 11.31
CA GLN A 48 -3.65 -29.25 9.97
C GLN A 48 -4.20 -27.83 10.02
N VAL A 49 -4.01 -27.08 8.93
CA VAL A 49 -4.64 -25.78 8.69
C VAL A 49 -5.39 -25.84 7.37
N LYS A 50 -6.65 -25.42 7.37
CA LYS A 50 -7.46 -25.17 6.18
C LYS A 50 -7.79 -23.70 6.05
N VAL A 51 -7.83 -23.23 4.82
CA VAL A 51 -8.13 -21.84 4.46
C VAL A 51 -9.34 -21.85 3.54
N LEU A 52 -10.38 -21.11 3.92
CA LEU A 52 -11.62 -20.95 3.17
C LEU A 52 -11.72 -19.50 2.72
N LEU A 53 -11.61 -19.26 1.41
CA LEU A 53 -11.77 -17.94 0.81
C LEU A 53 -13.20 -17.78 0.29
N TYR A 54 -13.84 -16.65 0.61
CA TYR A 54 -15.25 -16.40 0.27
C TYR A 54 -15.42 -15.20 -0.67
N GLY A 55 -16.59 -15.12 -1.31
CA GLY A 55 -17.08 -13.94 -1.99
C GLY A 55 -16.15 -13.39 -3.09
N SER A 56 -15.89 -12.08 -3.05
CA SER A 56 -15.01 -11.43 -4.03
C SER A 56 -13.55 -11.89 -3.89
N LEU A 57 -13.14 -12.22 -2.66
CA LEU A 57 -11.80 -12.72 -2.38
C LEU A 57 -11.57 -14.08 -3.06
N ALA A 58 -12.57 -14.95 -3.06
CA ALA A 58 -12.52 -16.21 -3.82
C ALA A 58 -12.50 -15.97 -5.33
N LYS A 59 -13.43 -15.15 -5.84
CA LYS A 59 -13.65 -14.97 -7.29
C LYS A 59 -12.46 -14.38 -8.02
N THR A 60 -11.76 -13.44 -7.40
CA THR A 60 -10.65 -12.72 -8.04
C THR A 60 -9.29 -13.03 -7.41
N GLY A 61 -9.25 -13.88 -6.38
CA GLY A 61 -8.07 -14.07 -5.54
C GLY A 61 -6.85 -14.61 -6.29
N LYS A 62 -7.03 -15.55 -7.23
CA LYS A 62 -5.90 -16.07 -8.04
C LYS A 62 -5.24 -14.97 -8.88
N GLY A 63 -6.02 -14.08 -9.49
CA GLY A 63 -5.50 -12.97 -10.27
C GLY A 63 -4.80 -11.90 -9.43
N HIS A 64 -5.17 -11.79 -8.15
CA HIS A 64 -4.57 -10.85 -7.19
C HIS A 64 -3.52 -11.51 -6.27
N GLY A 65 -3.21 -12.79 -6.46
CA GLY A 65 -2.32 -13.59 -5.61
C GLY A 65 -2.73 -13.65 -4.14
N THR A 66 -4.03 -13.76 -3.87
CA THR A 66 -4.53 -13.99 -2.50
C THR A 66 -3.99 -15.28 -1.91
N ASP A 67 -3.89 -16.35 -2.71
CA ASP A 67 -3.28 -17.60 -2.30
C ASP A 67 -1.81 -17.40 -1.90
N VAL A 68 -1.03 -16.71 -2.75
CA VAL A 68 0.36 -16.35 -2.46
C VAL A 68 0.48 -15.60 -1.13
N ALA A 69 -0.36 -14.58 -0.94
CA ALA A 69 -0.39 -13.78 0.29
C ALA A 69 -0.72 -14.59 1.54
N ILE A 70 -1.73 -15.48 1.46
CA ILE A 70 -2.11 -16.39 2.55
C ILE A 70 -0.93 -17.32 2.90
N LEU A 71 -0.32 -17.96 1.89
CA LEU A 71 0.75 -18.94 2.12
C LEU A 71 1.98 -18.30 2.78
N LEU A 72 2.38 -17.11 2.32
CA LEU A 72 3.49 -16.37 2.91
C LEU A 72 3.15 -15.85 4.31
N GLY A 73 1.94 -15.32 4.52
CA GLY A 73 1.48 -14.86 5.82
C GLY A 73 1.39 -15.98 6.86
N LEU A 74 0.85 -17.14 6.48
CA LEU A 74 0.83 -18.33 7.33
C LEU A 74 2.24 -18.84 7.61
N SER A 75 3.18 -18.65 6.69
CA SER A 75 4.59 -19.02 6.89
C SER A 75 5.35 -18.06 7.82
N GLY A 76 4.70 -17.01 8.32
CA GLY A 76 5.30 -16.01 9.22
C GLY A 76 6.11 -14.93 8.50
N GLU A 77 6.02 -14.84 7.18
CA GLU A 77 6.72 -13.82 6.39
C GLU A 77 6.03 -12.46 6.53
N ASP A 78 6.81 -11.38 6.44
CA ASP A 78 6.32 -10.00 6.57
C ASP A 78 6.24 -9.31 5.19
N PRO A 79 5.05 -8.82 4.77
CA PRO A 79 4.88 -8.19 3.46
C PRO A 79 5.71 -6.91 3.29
N VAL A 80 6.16 -6.27 4.37
CA VAL A 80 7.01 -5.08 4.33
C VAL A 80 8.46 -5.43 4.00
N THR A 81 8.96 -6.57 4.48
CA THR A 81 10.39 -6.92 4.45
C THR A 81 10.71 -8.11 3.54
N PHE A 82 9.74 -8.99 3.25
CA PHE A 82 9.92 -10.22 2.48
C PHE A 82 10.50 -9.98 1.08
N ASN A 83 11.55 -10.70 0.70
CA ASN A 83 12.19 -10.55 -0.61
C ASN A 83 11.22 -10.95 -1.75
N VAL A 84 10.72 -9.96 -2.48
CA VAL A 84 9.75 -10.17 -3.56
C VAL A 84 10.26 -11.08 -4.69
N ASN A 85 11.59 -11.17 -4.88
CA ASN A 85 12.16 -12.07 -5.88
C ASN A 85 12.12 -13.56 -5.45
N ALA A 86 11.85 -13.84 -4.17
CA ALA A 86 11.75 -15.19 -3.64
C ALA A 86 10.32 -15.74 -3.64
N ILE A 87 9.31 -14.91 -3.98
CA ILE A 87 7.89 -15.29 -3.93
C ILE A 87 7.65 -16.59 -4.71
N ASP A 88 7.97 -16.61 -6.01
CA ASP A 88 7.69 -17.76 -6.88
C ASP A 88 8.36 -19.05 -6.36
N ALA A 89 9.65 -18.97 -6.01
CA ALA A 89 10.41 -20.11 -5.51
C ALA A 89 9.83 -20.66 -4.19
N THR A 90 9.39 -19.78 -3.28
CA THR A 90 8.77 -20.19 -2.01
C THR A 90 7.42 -20.85 -2.22
N ILE A 91 6.57 -20.29 -3.09
CA ILE A 91 5.25 -20.86 -3.37
C ILE A 91 5.36 -22.22 -4.06
N GLU A 92 6.26 -22.36 -5.05
CA GLU A 92 6.51 -23.63 -5.71
C GLU A 92 7.07 -24.69 -4.74
N ALA A 93 7.89 -24.28 -3.78
CA ALA A 93 8.38 -25.20 -2.75
C ALA A 93 7.26 -25.71 -1.82
N ILE A 94 6.32 -24.86 -1.41
CA ILE A 94 5.16 -25.26 -0.60
C ILE A 94 4.28 -26.23 -1.40
N LYS A 95 3.95 -25.87 -2.65
CA LYS A 95 3.12 -26.71 -3.53
C LYS A 95 3.75 -28.07 -3.83
N GLY A 96 5.04 -28.08 -4.18
CA GLY A 96 5.75 -29.29 -4.57
C GLY A 96 6.05 -30.23 -3.41
N LYS A 97 6.32 -29.69 -2.21
CA LYS A 97 6.59 -30.51 -1.02
C LYS A 97 5.33 -30.87 -0.24
N GLN A 98 4.23 -30.14 -0.44
CA GLN A 98 3.02 -30.21 0.38
C GLN A 98 3.32 -30.02 1.88
N LEU A 99 4.25 -29.12 2.19
CA LEU A 99 4.68 -28.79 3.54
C LEU A 99 4.68 -27.27 3.72
N MET A 100 4.20 -26.81 4.86
CA MET A 100 4.22 -25.40 5.25
C MET A 100 4.93 -25.21 6.58
N LYS A 101 5.75 -24.15 6.69
CA LYS A 101 6.38 -23.75 7.94
C LYS A 101 5.49 -22.73 8.67
N LEU A 102 4.43 -23.21 9.30
CA LEU A 102 3.45 -22.40 10.01
C LEU A 102 4.11 -21.48 11.05
N ALA A 103 3.77 -20.20 10.96
CA ALA A 103 4.25 -19.08 11.76
C ALA A 103 5.79 -18.97 11.85
N GLY A 104 6.49 -19.52 10.86
CA GLY A 104 7.96 -19.58 10.80
C GLY A 104 8.59 -20.60 11.75
N GLU A 105 7.79 -21.43 12.44
CA GLU A 105 8.25 -22.27 13.55
C GLU A 105 7.93 -23.75 13.38
N LYS A 106 6.69 -24.11 13.04
CA LYS A 106 6.23 -25.51 12.98
C LYS A 106 6.03 -25.97 11.55
N ILE A 107 6.57 -27.12 11.20
CA ILE A 107 6.29 -27.76 9.90
C ILE A 107 4.99 -28.56 10.05
N ILE A 108 4.06 -28.34 9.13
CA ILE A 108 2.80 -29.09 8.99
C ILE A 108 2.65 -29.59 7.56
N ASP A 109 1.90 -30.69 7.39
CA ASP A 109 1.41 -31.11 6.09
C ASP A 109 0.41 -30.06 5.59
N PHE A 110 0.55 -29.65 4.34
CA PHE A 110 -0.31 -28.66 3.70
C PHE A 110 -0.45 -28.98 2.21
N ASN A 111 -1.59 -29.53 1.83
CA ASN A 111 -1.93 -29.78 0.44
C ASN A 111 -2.62 -28.55 -0.16
N TYR A 112 -1.95 -27.87 -1.08
CA TYR A 112 -2.46 -26.64 -1.69
C TYR A 112 -3.88 -26.76 -2.27
N GLU A 113 -4.24 -27.90 -2.88
CA GLU A 113 -5.56 -28.05 -3.52
C GLU A 113 -6.66 -28.40 -2.50
N ASP A 114 -6.33 -29.15 -1.44
CA ASP A 114 -7.31 -29.64 -0.46
C ASP A 114 -7.46 -28.73 0.78
N ASP A 115 -6.42 -27.97 1.10
CA ASP A 115 -6.34 -27.12 2.29
C ASP A 115 -6.51 -25.63 1.97
N LEU A 116 -6.44 -25.19 0.71
CA LEU A 116 -6.73 -23.82 0.30
C LEU A 116 -7.91 -23.76 -0.68
N LEU A 117 -9.10 -23.52 -0.14
CA LEU A 117 -10.36 -23.65 -0.86
C LEU A 117 -10.90 -22.28 -1.29
N PHE A 118 -11.20 -22.15 -2.59
CA PHE A 118 -11.87 -21.00 -3.16
C PHE A 118 -13.38 -21.26 -3.26
N LEU A 119 -14.16 -20.72 -2.32
CA LEU A 119 -15.61 -20.91 -2.27
C LEU A 119 -16.32 -19.86 -3.12
N PHE A 120 -16.29 -20.07 -4.45
CA PHE A 120 -16.75 -19.11 -5.45
C PHE A 120 -18.23 -18.69 -5.33
N PHE A 121 -19.07 -19.54 -4.73
CA PHE A 121 -20.51 -19.34 -4.61
C PHE A 121 -20.97 -19.01 -3.18
N GLU A 122 -20.05 -18.95 -2.23
CA GLU A 122 -20.34 -18.65 -0.83
C GLU A 122 -19.87 -17.24 -0.49
N SER A 123 -20.61 -16.56 0.38
CA SER A 123 -20.28 -15.23 0.88
C SER A 123 -20.74 -15.10 2.32
N LEU A 124 -19.96 -14.41 3.14
CA LEU A 124 -20.33 -14.15 4.53
C LEU A 124 -21.12 -12.83 4.66
N PRO A 125 -22.02 -12.70 5.66
CA PRO A 125 -22.94 -11.56 5.74
C PRO A 125 -22.28 -10.20 5.99
N PHE A 126 -21.12 -10.15 6.65
CA PHE A 126 -20.50 -8.89 7.07
C PHE A 126 -19.80 -8.15 5.92
N HIS A 127 -18.95 -8.84 5.16
CA HIS A 127 -18.21 -8.22 4.06
C HIS A 127 -17.82 -9.27 2.99
N PRO A 128 -17.86 -8.94 1.68
CA PRO A 128 -17.61 -9.90 0.60
C PRO A 128 -16.15 -10.37 0.48
N ASN A 129 -15.20 -9.67 1.11
CA ASN A 129 -13.81 -10.11 1.18
C ASN A 129 -13.57 -10.77 2.54
N ALA A 130 -13.77 -12.09 2.61
CA ALA A 130 -13.61 -12.84 3.84
C ALA A 130 -12.73 -14.07 3.66
N VAL A 131 -11.98 -14.38 4.70
CA VAL A 131 -11.20 -15.61 4.83
C VAL A 131 -11.46 -16.23 6.19
N THR A 132 -11.66 -17.54 6.23
CA THR A 132 -11.72 -18.31 7.47
C THR A 132 -10.54 -19.26 7.51
N PHE A 133 -9.77 -19.19 8.59
CA PHE A 133 -8.73 -20.15 8.92
C PHE A 133 -9.31 -21.19 9.88
N GLN A 134 -9.12 -22.46 9.58
CA GLN A 134 -9.53 -23.57 10.43
C GLN A 134 -8.30 -24.40 10.78
N ASP A 135 -8.06 -24.63 12.06
CA ASP A 135 -7.00 -25.50 12.54
C ASP A 135 -7.57 -26.73 13.25
N LEU A 136 -6.96 -27.89 12.97
CA LEU A 136 -7.18 -29.13 13.71
C LEU A 136 -6.00 -29.34 14.66
N LEU A 137 -6.28 -29.44 15.94
CA LEU A 137 -5.28 -29.71 16.96
C LEU A 137 -5.10 -31.22 17.18
N GLN A 138 -3.95 -31.61 17.73
CA GLN A 138 -3.59 -33.00 18.11
C GLN A 138 -4.62 -33.68 19.04
N ASN A 139 -5.40 -32.90 19.79
CA ASN A 139 -6.45 -33.42 20.67
C ASN A 139 -7.80 -33.63 19.95
N GLY A 140 -7.85 -33.43 18.63
CA GLY A 140 -9.05 -33.54 17.80
C GLY A 140 -9.97 -32.30 17.86
N LYS A 141 -9.62 -31.27 18.62
CA LYS A 141 -10.37 -30.01 18.65
C LYS A 141 -10.11 -29.23 17.36
N ALA A 142 -11.18 -28.78 16.74
CA ALA A 142 -11.12 -27.83 15.63
C ALA A 142 -11.40 -26.41 16.14
N LEU A 143 -10.62 -25.44 15.66
CA LEU A 143 -10.82 -24.01 15.89
C LEU A 143 -11.00 -23.31 14.55
N SER A 144 -11.68 -22.16 14.57
CA SER A 144 -12.00 -21.42 13.36
C SER A 144 -12.00 -19.93 13.65
N GLU A 145 -11.28 -19.16 12.84
CA GLU A 145 -11.21 -17.71 12.94
C GLU A 145 -11.48 -17.07 11.57
N THR A 146 -12.46 -16.18 11.52
CA THR A 146 -12.86 -15.48 10.30
C THR A 146 -12.34 -14.05 10.33
N TYR A 147 -11.81 -13.59 9.19
CA TYR A 147 -11.27 -12.25 9.00
C TYR A 147 -11.82 -11.61 7.74
N TYR A 148 -12.01 -10.30 7.80
CA TYR A 148 -12.55 -9.49 6.71
C TYR A 148 -11.55 -8.45 6.24
N SER A 149 -11.22 -8.43 4.95
CA SER A 149 -10.40 -7.36 4.37
C SER A 149 -11.27 -6.22 3.86
N ILE A 150 -11.34 -5.15 4.64
CA ILE A 150 -12.27 -4.02 4.43
C ILE A 150 -11.69 -2.87 3.60
N GLY A 151 -10.49 -3.04 3.02
CA GLY A 151 -9.84 -2.04 2.14
C GLY A 151 -8.58 -1.42 2.75
N GLY A 152 -7.71 -0.85 1.89
CA GLY A 152 -6.46 -0.21 2.31
C GLY A 152 -5.49 -1.10 3.11
N GLY A 153 -5.60 -2.43 3.01
CA GLY A 153 -4.82 -3.38 3.81
C GLY A 153 -5.23 -3.48 5.29
N PHE A 154 -6.42 -2.99 5.66
CA PHE A 154 -7.00 -3.22 6.98
C PHE A 154 -7.76 -4.56 7.03
N VAL A 155 -7.72 -5.19 8.19
CA VAL A 155 -8.34 -6.49 8.47
C VAL A 155 -9.06 -6.40 9.81
N VAL A 156 -10.27 -6.95 9.88
CA VAL A 156 -11.07 -7.07 11.11
C VAL A 156 -11.41 -8.53 11.33
N LYS A 157 -11.26 -9.03 12.57
CA LYS A 157 -11.67 -10.37 12.96
C LYS A 157 -13.17 -10.40 13.28
N GLU A 158 -13.85 -11.46 12.88
CA GLU A 158 -15.26 -11.66 13.19
C GLU A 158 -15.49 -11.75 14.71
N GLY A 159 -16.50 -11.03 15.20
CA GLY A 159 -16.81 -10.97 16.64
C GLY A 159 -15.97 -9.96 17.42
N GLU A 160 -14.92 -9.39 16.82
CA GLU A 160 -14.24 -8.22 17.36
C GLU A 160 -14.89 -6.95 16.79
N SER A 161 -15.41 -6.09 17.68
CA SER A 161 -15.66 -4.69 17.33
C SER A 161 -14.30 -4.12 16.98
N GLY A 162 -14.03 -3.92 15.68
CA GLY A 162 -12.69 -3.69 15.15
C GLY A 162 -11.86 -2.78 16.06
N ASN A 163 -10.70 -3.29 16.49
CA ASN A 163 -9.82 -2.68 17.49
C ASN A 163 -10.02 -1.17 17.58
N GLU A 164 -10.62 -0.71 18.68
CA GLU A 164 -10.57 0.68 19.06
C GLU A 164 -9.10 1.06 19.09
N LYS A 165 -8.59 1.70 18.02
CA LYS A 165 -7.29 2.34 18.07
C LYS A 165 -7.27 3.18 19.34
N GLU A 166 -6.19 3.13 20.10
CA GLU A 166 -5.99 4.06 21.22
C GLU A 166 -6.33 5.46 20.72
N SER A 167 -7.39 6.04 21.29
CA SER A 167 -7.83 7.36 20.90
C SER A 167 -6.78 8.35 21.43
N VAL A 168 -6.01 8.94 20.54
CA VAL A 168 -5.05 9.99 20.89
C VAL A 168 -5.71 11.35 20.80
N ASP A 169 -5.35 12.29 21.68
CA ASP A 169 -5.82 13.66 21.48
C ASP A 169 -4.91 14.35 20.47
N LEU A 170 -5.49 14.86 19.38
CA LEU A 170 -4.74 15.55 18.33
C LEU A 170 -4.75 17.06 18.62
N PRO A 171 -3.60 17.76 18.61
CA PRO A 171 -3.54 19.20 18.78
C PRO A 171 -4.41 19.97 17.78
N PHE A 172 -4.47 19.48 16.54
CA PHE A 172 -5.22 20.09 15.44
C PHE A 172 -6.16 19.05 14.79
N PRO A 173 -7.29 18.72 15.42
CA PRO A 173 -8.21 17.72 14.91
C PRO A 173 -8.88 18.23 13.62
N ILE A 174 -8.81 17.42 12.55
CA ILE A 174 -9.32 17.77 11.22
C ILE A 174 -10.29 16.69 10.76
N GLU A 175 -11.55 17.06 10.51
CA GLU A 175 -12.55 16.15 9.91
C GLU A 175 -12.87 16.55 8.47
N LYS A 176 -12.83 17.86 8.19
CA LYS A 176 -13.19 18.45 6.89
C LYS A 176 -12.13 19.46 6.47
N ALA A 177 -12.11 19.78 5.17
CA ALA A 177 -11.23 20.82 4.61
C ALA A 177 -11.35 22.18 5.33
N GLY A 178 -12.54 22.52 5.84
CA GLY A 178 -12.76 23.72 6.63
C GLY A 178 -12.00 23.75 7.97
N ASP A 179 -11.85 22.60 8.63
CA ASP A 179 -11.10 22.48 9.88
C ASP A 179 -9.60 22.65 9.63
N LEU A 180 -9.08 22.01 8.58
CA LEU A 180 -7.68 22.18 8.16
C LEU A 180 -7.37 23.65 7.87
N LEU A 181 -8.23 24.31 7.09
CA LEU A 181 -8.04 25.72 6.78
C LEU A 181 -8.11 26.60 8.04
N HIS A 182 -9.02 26.29 8.97
CA HIS A 182 -9.10 26.99 10.25
C HIS A 182 -7.79 26.90 11.04
N TRP A 183 -7.23 25.69 11.19
CA TRP A 183 -5.98 25.50 11.93
C TRP A 183 -4.79 26.16 11.25
N CYS A 184 -4.65 26.02 9.94
CA CYS A 184 -3.59 26.68 9.19
C CYS A 184 -3.65 28.22 9.31
N LEU A 185 -4.86 28.81 9.19
CA LEU A 185 -5.00 30.26 9.29
C LEU A 185 -4.79 30.79 10.71
N THR A 186 -5.16 30.00 11.73
CA THR A 186 -5.02 30.41 13.14
C THR A 186 -3.57 30.31 13.62
N THR A 187 -2.83 29.29 13.18
CA THR A 187 -1.44 29.04 13.60
C THR A 187 -0.41 29.68 12.68
N GLY A 188 -0.76 29.95 11.42
CA GLY A 188 0.17 30.37 10.37
C GLY A 188 0.98 29.21 9.77
N LEU A 189 0.76 27.98 10.25
CA LEU A 189 1.45 26.78 9.77
C LEU A 189 0.97 26.35 8.38
N LYS A 190 1.86 25.71 7.63
CA LYS A 190 1.55 24.94 6.43
C LYS A 190 0.74 23.70 6.77
N VAL A 191 0.12 23.07 5.77
CA VAL A 191 -0.61 21.80 5.96
C VAL A 191 0.35 20.73 6.45
N SER A 192 1.54 20.63 5.84
CA SER A 192 2.57 19.67 6.29
C SER A 192 2.97 19.84 7.75
N GLU A 193 3.07 21.09 8.23
CA GLU A 193 3.50 21.42 9.58
C GLU A 193 2.40 21.07 10.59
N VAL A 194 1.13 21.37 10.28
CA VAL A 194 -0.02 20.91 11.08
C VAL A 194 -0.04 19.38 11.20
N VAL A 195 0.28 18.66 10.13
CA VAL A 195 0.39 17.19 10.15
C VAL A 195 1.51 16.74 11.08
N MET A 196 2.70 17.33 10.99
CA MET A 196 3.84 16.96 11.86
C MET A 196 3.53 17.18 13.35
N GLU A 197 2.81 18.25 13.69
CA GLU A 197 2.34 18.51 15.05
C GLU A 197 1.32 17.46 15.52
N ASN A 198 0.37 17.08 14.65
CA ASN A 198 -0.57 15.99 14.95
C ASN A 198 0.13 14.63 15.10
N GLU A 199 1.16 14.36 14.30
CA GLU A 199 1.92 13.12 14.37
C GLU A 199 2.65 12.94 15.71
N SER A 200 2.94 14.05 16.40
CA SER A 200 3.58 14.05 17.72
C SER A 200 2.72 13.43 18.81
N SER A 201 1.40 13.24 18.58
CA SER A 201 0.52 12.51 19.49
C SER A 201 0.71 10.99 19.45
N TRP A 202 1.26 10.44 18.37
CA TRP A 202 1.51 9.00 18.25
C TRP A 202 2.97 8.60 18.46
N ARG A 203 3.91 9.46 18.05
CA ARG A 203 5.34 9.16 18.11
C ARG A 203 6.19 10.43 18.03
N SER A 204 7.49 10.32 18.31
CA SER A 204 8.39 11.47 18.23
C SER A 204 8.53 12.01 16.80
N GLU A 205 8.90 13.29 16.68
CA GLU A 205 9.17 13.92 15.37
C GLU A 205 10.24 13.14 14.58
N VAL A 206 11.30 12.67 15.27
CA VAL A 206 12.38 11.88 14.66
C VAL A 206 11.87 10.57 14.06
N GLU A 207 10.98 9.87 14.78
CA GLU A 207 10.37 8.63 14.29
C GLU A 207 9.45 8.88 13.09
N THR A 208 8.65 9.95 13.13
CA THR A 208 7.79 10.34 12.01
C THR A 208 8.61 10.67 10.77
N ARG A 209 9.65 11.49 10.90
CA ARG A 209 10.53 11.87 9.79
C ARG A 209 11.26 10.66 9.21
N THR A 210 11.80 9.80 10.07
CA THR A 210 12.47 8.55 9.66
C THR A 210 11.51 7.63 8.91
N GLY A 211 10.29 7.47 9.43
CA GLY A 211 9.25 6.68 8.78
C GLY A 211 8.88 7.24 7.41
N ILE A 212 8.66 8.54 7.28
CA ILE A 212 8.35 9.18 5.99
C ILE A 212 9.48 8.95 4.97
N LEU A 213 10.74 9.13 5.36
CA LEU A 213 11.89 8.88 4.49
C LEU A 213 12.03 7.41 4.10
N GLN A 214 11.65 6.48 4.98
CA GLN A 214 11.60 5.06 4.65
C GLN A 214 10.51 4.75 3.59
N HIS A 215 9.34 5.38 3.66
CA HIS A 215 8.31 5.24 2.64
C HIS A 215 8.78 5.83 1.30
N PHE A 216 9.40 7.01 1.34
CA PHE A 216 10.01 7.61 0.15
C PHE A 216 11.06 6.68 -0.47
N LYS A 217 11.93 6.06 0.33
CA LYS A 217 12.92 5.11 -0.16
C LYS A 217 12.28 3.95 -0.92
N VAL A 218 11.18 3.38 -0.42
CA VAL A 218 10.44 2.32 -1.13
C VAL A 218 9.83 2.83 -2.44
N MET A 219 9.22 4.02 -2.44
CA MET A 219 8.68 4.63 -3.67
C MET A 219 9.79 4.84 -4.72
N LYS A 220 10.94 5.35 -4.29
CA LYS A 220 12.14 5.59 -5.11
C LYS A 220 12.66 4.30 -5.74
N GLU A 221 12.85 3.26 -4.92
CA GLU A 221 13.31 1.95 -5.36
C GLU A 221 12.31 1.29 -6.32
N CYS A 222 11.01 1.44 -6.07
CA CYS A 222 9.94 0.92 -6.92
C CYS A 222 9.94 1.57 -8.31
N ILE A 223 9.99 2.91 -8.39
CA ILE A 223 10.10 3.62 -9.68
C ILE A 223 11.35 3.15 -10.42
N TYR A 224 12.50 3.18 -9.75
CA TYR A 224 13.77 2.82 -10.37
C TYR A 224 13.71 1.40 -10.91
N ARG A 225 13.28 0.43 -10.10
CA ARG A 225 13.14 -0.97 -10.53
C ARG A 225 12.18 -1.12 -11.71
N GLY A 226 11.03 -0.47 -11.68
CA GLY A 226 10.05 -0.54 -12.77
C GLY A 226 10.57 0.04 -14.10
N CYS A 227 11.30 1.16 -14.05
CA CYS A 227 11.99 1.74 -15.21
C CYS A 227 13.12 0.86 -15.79
N HIS A 228 13.55 -0.18 -15.07
CA HIS A 228 14.64 -1.07 -15.48
C HIS A 228 14.20 -2.53 -15.67
N THR A 229 12.94 -2.85 -15.42
CA THR A 229 12.42 -4.21 -15.53
C THR A 229 11.59 -4.36 -16.81
N SER A 230 12.06 -5.22 -17.71
CA SER A 230 11.34 -5.61 -18.93
C SER A 230 10.61 -6.94 -18.74
N GLY A 231 9.65 -7.23 -19.61
CA GLY A 231 8.94 -8.52 -19.61
C GLY A 231 7.45 -8.36 -19.84
N VAL A 232 6.69 -9.39 -19.47
CA VAL A 232 5.23 -9.44 -19.56
C VAL A 232 4.66 -9.53 -18.15
N LEU A 233 3.59 -8.78 -17.88
CA LEU A 233 2.89 -8.81 -16.60
C LEU A 233 2.20 -10.18 -16.39
N PRO A 234 2.15 -10.68 -15.15
CA PRO A 234 1.42 -11.90 -14.83
C PRO A 234 -0.11 -11.71 -14.99
N GLY A 235 -0.86 -12.81 -14.87
CA GLY A 235 -2.33 -12.77 -14.91
C GLY A 235 -2.97 -13.14 -16.26
N GLY A 236 -2.19 -13.58 -17.25
CA GLY A 236 -2.71 -14.22 -18.48
C GLY A 236 -3.24 -13.27 -19.56
N LEU A 237 -3.17 -11.95 -19.34
CA LEU A 237 -3.60 -10.93 -20.30
C LEU A 237 -2.52 -10.56 -21.35
N ASN A 238 -1.32 -11.14 -21.25
CA ASN A 238 -0.19 -10.89 -22.16
C ASN A 238 0.18 -9.39 -22.30
N VAL A 239 0.07 -8.63 -21.22
CA VAL A 239 0.39 -7.19 -21.21
C VAL A 239 1.90 -7.00 -21.04
N GLY A 240 2.58 -6.46 -22.05
CA GLY A 240 4.00 -6.13 -21.98
C GLY A 240 4.27 -4.92 -21.06
N ARG A 241 5.36 -4.99 -20.30
CA ARG A 241 5.89 -3.85 -19.54
C ARG A 241 6.41 -2.78 -20.50
N ARG A 242 6.00 -1.53 -20.28
CA ARG A 242 6.30 -0.38 -21.15
C ARG A 242 7.29 0.59 -20.52
N ALA A 243 7.35 0.67 -19.18
CA ALA A 243 8.20 1.65 -18.50
C ALA A 243 9.68 1.50 -18.87
N SER A 244 10.20 0.26 -18.94
CA SER A 244 11.61 0.03 -19.30
C SER A 244 11.95 0.46 -20.73
N ALA A 245 11.06 0.19 -21.69
CA ALA A 245 11.26 0.63 -23.07
C ALA A 245 11.19 2.16 -23.20
N LEU A 246 10.25 2.79 -22.47
CA LEU A 246 10.11 4.24 -22.44
C LEU A 246 11.32 4.92 -21.80
N ASN A 247 11.80 4.41 -20.66
CA ASN A 247 13.03 4.89 -20.01
C ASN A 247 14.24 4.85 -20.97
N LYS A 248 14.47 3.71 -21.65
CA LYS A 248 15.56 3.58 -22.64
C LYS A 248 15.44 4.60 -23.78
N ARG A 249 14.21 4.83 -24.27
CA ARG A 249 13.96 5.81 -25.34
C ARG A 249 14.22 7.24 -24.89
N LEU A 250 13.81 7.61 -23.68
CA LEU A 250 13.92 8.98 -23.16
C LEU A 250 15.33 9.32 -22.69
N ILE A 251 16.04 8.35 -22.10
CA ILE A 251 17.42 8.54 -21.60
C ILE A 251 18.46 8.52 -22.74
N SER A 252 18.10 7.89 -23.87
CA SER A 252 18.94 7.75 -25.05
C SER A 252 20.28 7.09 -24.70
N ASP A 253 21.39 7.59 -25.24
CA ASP A 253 22.75 7.07 -25.00
C ASP A 253 23.40 7.58 -23.70
N THR A 254 22.65 8.27 -22.83
CA THR A 254 23.21 8.82 -21.59
C THR A 254 23.48 7.71 -20.58
N ALA A 255 24.74 7.48 -20.24
CA ALA A 255 25.12 6.45 -19.28
C ALA A 255 24.84 6.88 -17.83
N TYR A 256 24.33 5.95 -17.03
CA TYR A 256 24.12 6.08 -15.59
C TYR A 256 24.28 4.69 -14.94
N LYS A 257 24.52 4.64 -13.63
CA LYS A 257 24.81 3.39 -12.89
C LYS A 257 23.93 3.18 -11.67
N ASP A 258 23.29 4.24 -11.19
CA ASP A 258 22.49 4.26 -9.98
C ASP A 258 21.35 5.28 -10.13
N TYR A 259 20.47 5.33 -9.13
CA TYR A 259 19.33 6.23 -9.14
C TYR A 259 19.75 7.72 -9.24
N GLU A 260 20.80 8.15 -8.55
CA GLU A 260 21.20 9.56 -8.55
C GLU A 260 21.76 9.99 -9.91
N SER A 261 22.60 9.15 -10.53
CA SER A 261 23.10 9.39 -11.90
C SER A 261 21.98 9.26 -12.94
N TRP A 262 20.96 8.43 -12.71
CA TRP A 262 19.76 8.36 -13.55
C TRP A 262 18.94 9.65 -13.49
N VAL A 263 18.66 10.19 -12.30
CA VAL A 263 17.97 11.48 -12.14
C VAL A 263 18.77 12.62 -12.78
N SER A 264 20.09 12.63 -12.58
CA SER A 264 20.97 13.61 -13.23
C SER A 264 20.87 13.52 -14.75
N ALA A 265 20.94 12.31 -15.33
CA ALA A 265 20.79 12.11 -16.77
C ALA A 265 19.44 12.60 -17.29
N ILE A 266 18.33 12.37 -16.56
CA ILE A 266 17.01 12.88 -16.91
C ILE A 266 17.01 14.41 -16.98
N ARG A 267 17.60 15.08 -15.98
CA ARG A 267 17.69 16.55 -15.93
C ARG A 267 18.45 17.13 -17.12
N HIS A 268 19.53 16.48 -17.53
CA HIS A 268 20.33 16.91 -18.68
C HIS A 268 19.58 16.78 -20.02
N GLY A 269 18.59 15.89 -20.11
CA GLY A 269 17.76 15.74 -21.31
C GLY A 269 16.82 16.91 -21.62
N GLY A 270 16.60 17.81 -20.65
CA GLY A 270 15.89 19.08 -20.85
C GLY A 270 14.67 19.28 -19.95
N ASN A 271 13.99 20.41 -20.14
CA ASN A 271 12.83 20.86 -19.35
C ASN A 271 11.59 21.16 -20.21
N GLY A 272 11.55 20.63 -21.44
CA GLY A 272 10.41 20.80 -22.34
C GLY A 272 9.16 20.10 -21.82
N PHE A 273 7.99 20.69 -22.02
CA PHE A 273 6.71 20.18 -21.53
C PHE A 273 6.44 18.71 -21.93
N ASN A 274 6.61 18.36 -23.21
CA ASN A 274 6.40 17.00 -23.69
C ASN A 274 7.38 15.99 -23.06
N TYR A 275 8.64 16.41 -22.86
CA TYR A 275 9.66 15.58 -22.23
C TYR A 275 9.31 15.27 -20.77
N ILE A 276 8.86 16.28 -20.04
CA ILE A 276 8.38 16.16 -18.66
C ILE A 276 7.18 15.21 -18.58
N LEU A 277 6.18 15.38 -19.45
CA LEU A 277 4.99 14.52 -19.47
C LEU A 277 5.31 13.06 -19.77
N ASP A 278 6.24 12.82 -20.72
CA ASP A 278 6.71 11.48 -21.04
C ASP A 278 7.39 10.83 -19.82
N TRP A 279 8.18 11.58 -19.05
CA TRP A 279 8.81 11.08 -17.82
C TRP A 279 7.80 10.81 -16.70
N VAL A 280 6.87 11.73 -16.45
CA VAL A 280 5.79 11.52 -15.46
C VAL A 280 5.01 10.25 -15.78
N SER A 281 4.68 10.04 -17.06
CA SER A 281 4.01 8.82 -17.53
C SER A 281 4.89 7.57 -17.33
N CYS A 282 6.19 7.68 -17.60
CA CYS A 282 7.15 6.60 -17.36
C CYS A 282 7.21 6.20 -15.88
N PHE A 283 7.28 7.17 -14.96
CA PHE A 283 7.33 6.91 -13.52
C PHE A 283 6.05 6.24 -13.01
N ALA A 284 4.88 6.73 -13.44
CA ALA A 284 3.60 6.15 -13.04
C ALA A 284 3.42 4.71 -13.58
N LEU A 285 3.81 4.48 -14.84
CA LEU A 285 3.81 3.13 -15.43
C LEU A 285 4.76 2.19 -14.68
N ALA A 286 5.97 2.64 -14.35
CA ALA A 286 6.95 1.84 -13.64
C ALA A 286 6.40 1.29 -12.33
N VAL A 287 5.77 2.14 -11.52
CA VAL A 287 5.20 1.74 -10.23
C VAL A 287 4.00 0.82 -10.41
N ASN A 288 3.10 1.13 -11.35
CA ASN A 288 1.92 0.29 -11.59
C ASN A 288 2.28 -1.08 -12.19
N GLU A 289 3.34 -1.17 -12.99
CA GLU A 289 3.87 -2.42 -13.53
C GLU A 289 4.55 -3.28 -12.43
N GLU A 290 5.29 -2.64 -11.51
CA GLU A 290 5.79 -3.32 -10.31
C GLU A 290 4.64 -3.80 -9.42
N ASN A 291 3.62 -2.96 -9.17
CA ASN A 291 2.42 -3.36 -8.44
C ASN A 291 1.77 -4.60 -9.06
N ALA A 292 1.54 -4.58 -10.37
CA ALA A 292 0.93 -5.68 -11.10
C ALA A 292 1.74 -6.99 -11.08
N SER A 293 3.02 -6.94 -10.68
CA SER A 293 3.93 -8.09 -10.69
C SER A 293 4.44 -8.50 -9.31
N PHE A 294 3.63 -8.31 -8.26
CA PHE A 294 4.01 -8.60 -6.88
C PHE A 294 5.26 -7.84 -6.39
N GLY A 295 5.55 -6.69 -7.00
CA GLY A 295 6.60 -5.77 -6.55
C GLY A 295 6.22 -5.12 -5.22
N ARG A 296 7.24 -4.63 -4.52
CA ARG A 296 7.04 -3.84 -3.29
C ARG A 296 6.62 -2.42 -3.66
N VAL A 297 5.51 -1.98 -3.07
CA VAL A 297 4.88 -0.68 -3.36
C VAL A 297 4.47 0.02 -2.07
N VAL A 298 4.23 1.32 -2.15
CA VAL A 298 3.58 2.08 -1.07
C VAL A 298 2.17 2.43 -1.52
N THR A 299 1.18 2.13 -0.70
CA THR A 299 -0.20 2.53 -0.97
C THR A 299 -0.29 4.05 -1.02
N ALA A 300 -1.08 4.59 -1.96
CA ALA A 300 -1.28 6.04 -2.03
C ALA A 300 -2.64 6.40 -2.64
N PRO A 301 -3.77 6.25 -1.93
CA PRO A 301 -3.97 5.56 -0.65
C PRO A 301 -4.20 4.03 -0.79
N THR A 302 -4.26 3.52 -2.03
CA THR A 302 -4.39 2.09 -2.35
C THR A 302 -3.25 1.63 -3.26
N ASN A 303 -3.09 0.32 -3.44
CA ASN A 303 -2.15 -0.24 -4.42
C ASN A 303 -2.53 0.15 -5.86
N GLY A 304 -3.83 0.20 -6.18
CA GLY A 304 -4.31 0.53 -7.53
C GLY A 304 -3.96 1.95 -7.97
N ALA A 305 -3.82 2.88 -7.02
CA ALA A 305 -3.40 4.26 -7.26
C ALA A 305 -1.94 4.54 -6.90
N ALA A 306 -1.14 3.52 -6.58
CA ALA A 306 0.21 3.67 -6.03
C ALA A 306 1.17 4.43 -6.93
N GLY A 307 0.94 4.51 -8.25
CA GLY A 307 1.83 5.19 -9.18
C GLY A 307 1.77 6.72 -9.18
N VAL A 308 0.68 7.35 -8.70
CA VAL A 308 0.47 8.79 -8.87
C VAL A 308 1.40 9.60 -7.96
N ILE A 309 1.35 9.38 -6.64
CA ILE A 309 2.18 10.10 -5.66
C ILE A 309 3.69 9.97 -5.97
N PRO A 310 4.24 8.76 -6.19
CA PRO A 310 5.65 8.60 -6.54
C PRO A 310 6.01 9.31 -7.84
N ALA A 311 5.15 9.28 -8.87
CA ALA A 311 5.45 9.95 -10.14
C ALA A 311 5.51 11.47 -10.00
N VAL A 312 4.59 12.07 -9.25
CA VAL A 312 4.59 13.52 -9.00
C VAL A 312 5.73 13.93 -8.07
N LEU A 313 6.04 13.13 -7.06
CA LEU A 313 7.21 13.36 -6.19
C LEU A 313 8.52 13.24 -6.98
N GLN A 314 8.63 12.25 -7.87
CA GLN A 314 9.79 12.11 -8.77
C GLN A 314 9.90 13.29 -9.73
N TYR A 315 8.78 13.79 -10.26
CA TYR A 315 8.75 15.03 -11.04
C TYR A 315 9.29 16.21 -10.24
N TYR A 316 8.80 16.39 -9.00
CA TYR A 316 9.24 17.48 -8.13
C TYR A 316 10.73 17.40 -7.80
N ILE A 317 11.24 16.19 -7.51
CA ILE A 317 12.67 15.95 -7.31
C ILE A 317 13.45 16.26 -8.58
N THR A 318 12.99 15.79 -9.73
CA THR A 318 13.78 15.83 -10.97
C THR A 318 13.78 17.22 -11.59
N PHE A 319 12.63 17.90 -11.66
CA PHE A 319 12.44 19.11 -12.46
C PHE A 319 12.18 20.38 -11.63
N CYS A 320 12.04 20.27 -10.31
CA CYS A 320 11.73 21.41 -9.43
C CYS A 320 12.70 21.50 -8.22
N ASP A 321 13.87 20.88 -8.32
CA ASP A 321 14.90 20.88 -7.28
C ASP A 321 14.41 20.39 -5.89
N GLY A 322 13.41 19.50 -5.88
CA GLY A 322 12.77 18.95 -4.69
C GLY A 322 13.55 17.87 -3.93
N PHE A 323 14.87 17.78 -4.09
CA PHE A 323 15.69 16.65 -3.62
C PHE A 323 16.07 16.68 -2.14
N ALA A 324 15.87 17.81 -1.45
CA ALA A 324 16.16 17.92 -0.02
C ALA A 324 15.16 17.11 0.82
N GLU A 325 15.63 16.43 1.87
CA GLU A 325 14.77 15.60 2.73
C GLU A 325 13.58 16.37 3.31
N GLU A 326 13.78 17.62 3.76
CA GLU A 326 12.67 18.47 4.25
C GLU A 326 11.56 18.66 3.22
N ARG A 327 11.92 18.80 1.94
CA ARG A 327 10.96 18.99 0.86
C ARG A 327 10.16 17.71 0.58
N ILE A 328 10.80 16.56 0.73
CA ILE A 328 10.15 15.24 0.59
C ILE A 328 9.20 14.99 1.76
N ILE A 329 9.63 15.31 2.98
CA ILE A 329 8.80 15.21 4.19
C ILE A 329 7.59 16.12 4.07
N GLN A 330 7.81 17.37 3.67
CA GLN A 330 6.75 18.35 3.41
C GLN A 330 5.71 17.78 2.42
N PHE A 331 6.18 17.25 1.28
CA PHE A 331 5.31 16.68 0.25
C PHE A 331 4.44 15.54 0.78
N ILE A 332 5.06 14.54 1.44
CA ILE A 332 4.36 13.35 1.93
C ILE A 332 3.38 13.72 3.05
N ALA A 333 3.79 14.60 3.99
CA ALA A 333 2.91 15.06 5.06
C ALA A 333 1.68 15.80 4.51
N CYS A 334 1.89 16.77 3.60
CA CYS A 334 0.79 17.48 2.95
C CYS A 334 -0.16 16.53 2.20
N ALA A 335 0.39 15.61 1.40
CA ALA A 335 -0.38 14.62 0.66
C ALA A 335 -1.24 13.74 1.59
N SER A 336 -0.69 13.33 2.76
CA SER A 336 -1.44 12.47 3.69
C SER A 336 -2.69 13.13 4.26
N GLU A 337 -2.66 14.43 4.55
CA GLU A 337 -3.83 15.10 5.15
C GLU A 337 -4.99 15.17 4.16
N ILE A 338 -4.68 15.44 2.89
CA ILE A 338 -5.70 15.43 1.83
C ILE A 338 -6.32 14.04 1.70
N GLY A 339 -5.49 12.99 1.71
CA GLY A 339 -5.96 11.60 1.70
C GLY A 339 -6.80 11.24 2.93
N SER A 340 -6.42 11.76 4.09
CA SER A 340 -7.13 11.60 5.37
C SER A 340 -8.53 12.22 5.30
N ILE A 341 -8.68 13.45 4.80
CA ILE A 341 -9.99 14.10 4.64
C ILE A 341 -10.91 13.28 3.74
N PHE A 342 -10.42 12.77 2.61
CA PHE A 342 -11.22 11.90 1.74
C PHE A 342 -11.59 10.58 2.43
N LYS A 343 -10.69 10.00 3.23
CA LYS A 343 -10.95 8.76 3.99
C LYS A 343 -12.07 8.92 5.01
N LYS A 344 -12.10 10.05 5.73
CA LYS A 344 -13.12 10.33 6.76
C LYS A 344 -14.47 10.68 6.13
N GLY A 345 -14.45 11.38 4.99
CA GLY A 345 -15.65 11.85 4.31
C GLY A 345 -16.29 10.85 3.35
N ALA A 346 -15.54 9.87 2.85
CA ALA A 346 -15.97 8.93 1.82
C ALA A 346 -15.22 7.59 1.88
N THR A 347 -15.76 6.57 1.22
CA THR A 347 -15.02 5.31 1.04
C THR A 347 -13.88 5.47 0.05
N ILE A 348 -12.69 4.96 0.39
CA ILE A 348 -11.52 4.84 -0.51
C ILE A 348 -11.42 3.43 -1.11
N SER A 349 -12.52 2.66 -1.10
CA SER A 349 -12.54 1.35 -1.74
C SER A 349 -13.03 1.50 -3.17
N ALA A 350 -12.23 1.15 -4.18
CA ALA A 350 -12.72 1.10 -5.56
C ALA A 350 -13.93 0.15 -5.70
N ALA A 351 -14.01 -0.89 -4.86
CA ALA A 351 -15.14 -1.80 -4.85
C ALA A 351 -16.45 -1.15 -4.37
N MET A 352 -16.39 -0.03 -3.64
CA MET A 352 -17.57 0.69 -3.15
C MET A 352 -17.78 2.05 -3.81
N GLY A 353 -16.72 2.72 -4.29
CA GLY A 353 -16.76 4.07 -4.85
C GLY A 353 -16.22 4.23 -6.28
N GLY A 354 -15.79 3.14 -6.94
CA GLY A 354 -15.21 3.17 -8.29
C GLY A 354 -13.77 3.72 -8.36
N CYS A 355 -13.18 3.80 -9.56
CA CYS A 355 -11.79 4.26 -9.74
C CYS A 355 -11.53 5.69 -9.26
N GLN A 356 -12.54 6.56 -9.28
CA GLN A 356 -12.45 7.94 -8.75
C GLN A 356 -12.11 7.95 -7.26
N ALA A 357 -12.58 6.96 -6.49
CA ALA A 357 -12.35 6.84 -5.06
C ALA A 357 -10.89 6.46 -4.72
N GLU A 358 -10.10 6.02 -5.70
CA GLU A 358 -8.69 5.66 -5.49
C GLU A 358 -7.75 6.58 -6.27
N ILE A 359 -7.88 6.62 -7.60
CA ILE A 359 -6.98 7.38 -8.48
C ILE A 359 -7.26 8.88 -8.36
N GLY A 360 -8.53 9.28 -8.29
CA GLY A 360 -8.92 10.69 -8.09
C GLY A 360 -8.39 11.22 -6.75
N VAL A 361 -8.50 10.43 -5.68
CA VAL A 361 -7.97 10.79 -4.35
C VAL A 361 -6.45 10.95 -4.42
N SER A 362 -5.74 10.01 -5.04
CA SER A 362 -4.29 10.11 -5.20
C SER A 362 -3.85 11.33 -6.02
N SER A 363 -4.61 11.66 -7.07
CA SER A 363 -4.42 12.87 -7.89
C SER A 363 -4.56 14.13 -7.05
N ALA A 364 -5.63 14.23 -6.26
CA ALA A 364 -5.87 15.35 -5.35
C ALA A 364 -4.77 15.50 -4.28
N MET A 365 -4.34 14.39 -3.69
CA MET A 365 -3.21 14.36 -2.75
C MET A 365 -1.92 14.90 -3.38
N ALA A 366 -1.61 14.45 -4.59
CA ALA A 366 -0.39 14.84 -5.30
C ALA A 366 -0.41 16.32 -5.74
N ALA A 367 -1.56 16.79 -6.22
CA ALA A 367 -1.76 18.18 -6.64
C ALA A 367 -1.56 19.15 -5.46
N ALA A 368 -2.23 18.90 -4.33
CA ALA A 368 -2.07 19.69 -3.11
C ALA A 368 -0.62 19.74 -2.61
N ALA A 369 0.02 18.57 -2.50
CA ALA A 369 1.39 18.48 -2.01
C ALA A 369 2.38 19.22 -2.92
N LEU A 370 2.25 19.07 -4.24
CA LEU A 370 3.06 19.81 -5.18
C LEU A 370 2.81 21.32 -5.07
N THR A 371 1.55 21.76 -4.94
CA THR A 371 1.21 23.17 -4.76
C THR A 371 1.84 23.76 -3.50
N GLU A 372 1.79 23.05 -2.36
CA GLU A 372 2.42 23.54 -1.13
C GLU A 372 3.95 23.64 -1.26
N CYS A 373 4.57 22.62 -1.85
CA CYS A 373 6.02 22.58 -2.09
C CYS A 373 6.50 23.67 -3.06
N MET A 374 5.64 24.11 -3.98
CA MET A 374 5.90 25.20 -4.92
C MET A 374 5.58 26.60 -4.35
N GLY A 375 5.22 26.69 -3.05
CA GLY A 375 4.96 27.96 -2.36
C GLY A 375 3.52 28.46 -2.44
N GLY A 376 2.58 27.60 -2.83
CA GLY A 376 1.15 27.91 -2.79
C GLY A 376 0.66 28.15 -1.35
N SER A 377 -0.28 29.08 -1.21
CA SER A 377 -1.01 29.30 0.04
C SER A 377 -1.88 28.10 0.41
N GLN A 378 -2.27 27.97 1.68
CA GLN A 378 -3.13 26.88 2.15
C GLN A 378 -4.48 26.83 1.42
N ARG A 379 -4.99 27.98 0.96
CA ARG A 379 -6.17 28.04 0.09
C ARG A 379 -5.90 27.44 -1.30
N GLN A 380 -4.73 27.73 -1.89
CA GLN A 380 -4.34 27.16 -3.18
C GLN A 380 -4.08 25.66 -3.09
N VAL A 381 -3.55 25.18 -1.96
CA VAL A 381 -3.39 23.74 -1.70
C VAL A 381 -4.74 23.02 -1.76
N LEU A 382 -5.75 23.53 -1.04
CA LEU A 382 -7.10 22.95 -1.06
C LEU A 382 -7.78 23.09 -2.43
N MET A 383 -7.56 24.21 -3.13
CA MET A 383 -8.07 24.42 -4.48
C MET A 383 -7.46 23.44 -5.49
N ALA A 384 -6.15 23.17 -5.39
CA ALA A 384 -5.49 22.21 -6.26
C ALA A 384 -5.99 20.78 -6.03
N ALA A 385 -6.23 20.39 -4.77
CA ALA A 385 -6.86 19.11 -4.45
C ALA A 385 -8.27 19.00 -5.02
N GLU A 386 -9.06 20.08 -4.95
CA GLU A 386 -10.43 20.11 -5.46
C GLU A 386 -10.46 19.98 -6.98
N ILE A 387 -9.69 20.78 -7.72
CA ILE A 387 -9.58 20.71 -9.19
C ILE A 387 -9.11 19.34 -9.68
N ALA A 388 -8.21 18.68 -8.94
CA ALA A 388 -7.70 17.36 -9.34
C ALA A 388 -8.69 16.21 -9.04
N MET A 389 -9.69 16.45 -8.19
CA MET A 389 -10.76 15.52 -7.88
C MET A 389 -11.98 15.72 -8.80
N GLU A 390 -12.28 16.96 -9.18
CA GLU A 390 -13.28 17.32 -10.23
C GLU A 390 -12.92 16.68 -11.58
#